data_AF-A0A7S1LLU5-F1
#
_entry.id   AF-A0A7S1LLU5-F1
#
_cell.length_a   1.000
_cell.length_b   1.000
_cell.length_c   1.000
_cell.angle_alpha   90.00
_cell.angle_beta   90.00
_cell.angle_gamma   90.00
#
_symmetry.space_group_name_H-M   'P 1'
#
loop_
_entity.id
_entity.type
_entity.pdbx_description
1 polymer ?
#
loop_
_entity_poly.entity_id
_entity_poly.type
_entity_poly.pdbx_seq_one_letter_code
_entity_poly.pdbx_strand_id
1 'polypeptide(L)'
;LGAKQPKLMVMLREPLARLQSEYYHTLPLQNCVGCKANTSFVDSFAFNVQLLQRSPPEVSDWFWKSYYARHIEAWLEQHDASRFIMVPYKEYVSIDPPAFSEQLLQWMDFGAAPWKEASHENEHTIKPLLAEELPAGAASRTAFEAVMAPEEDRLVGVLARAHRGGAVLPGYSGPEGDELQIRAWLERGW
;
A
#
# COMPACT_ATOMS: atom_id res chain seq x y z
N LEU A 1 6.93 -27.70 -23.32
CA LEU A 1 7.20 -27.02 -22.03
C LEU A 1 6.09 -26.00 -21.83
N GLY A 2 5.18 -26.21 -20.88
CA GLY A 2 4.12 -25.22 -20.59
C GLY A 2 4.75 -23.90 -20.12
N ALA A 3 4.22 -22.76 -20.57
CA ALA A 3 4.71 -21.47 -20.12
C ALA A 3 4.56 -21.36 -18.59
N LYS A 4 5.67 -21.12 -17.89
CA LYS A 4 5.62 -20.84 -16.45
C LYS A 4 4.85 -19.55 -16.23
N GLN A 5 3.82 -19.64 -15.42
CA GLN A 5 2.99 -18.52 -15.02
C GLN A 5 3.78 -17.59 -14.07
N PRO A 6 3.74 -16.25 -14.22
CA PRO A 6 4.50 -15.33 -13.38
C PRO A 6 4.07 -15.36 -11.90
N LYS A 7 5.03 -15.14 -11.00
CA LYS A 7 4.81 -14.84 -9.59
C LYS A 7 4.69 -13.32 -9.41
N LEU A 8 3.76 -12.86 -8.59
CA LEU A 8 3.39 -11.45 -8.43
C LEU A 8 3.63 -10.99 -7.00
N MET A 9 4.33 -9.86 -6.84
CA MET A 9 4.58 -9.25 -5.53
C MET A 9 3.85 -7.91 -5.45
N VAL A 10 3.12 -7.70 -4.37
CA VAL A 10 2.39 -6.45 -4.08
C VAL A 10 2.90 -5.86 -2.78
N MET A 11 3.43 -4.65 -2.83
CA MET A 11 3.80 -3.90 -1.63
C MET A 11 2.73 -2.88 -1.28
N LEU A 12 2.31 -2.86 -0.02
CA LEU A 12 1.24 -2.01 0.49
C LEU A 12 1.84 -0.97 1.43
N ARG A 13 1.62 0.32 1.17
CA ARG A 13 2.05 1.40 2.09
C ARG A 13 0.83 2.04 2.70
N GLU A 14 0.95 2.61 3.89
CA GLU A 14 -0.10 3.45 4.46
C GLU A 14 -0.57 4.49 3.41
N PRO A 15 -1.86 4.53 3.05
CA PRO A 15 -2.37 5.34 1.96
C PRO A 15 -1.97 6.82 2.02
N LEU A 16 -2.03 7.46 3.19
CA LEU A 16 -1.70 8.87 3.34
C LEU A 16 -0.19 9.15 3.17
N ALA A 17 0.67 8.32 3.77
CA ALA A 17 2.11 8.37 3.60
C ALA A 17 2.53 8.10 2.15
N ARG A 18 1.81 7.21 1.45
CA ARG A 18 1.98 6.98 0.01
C ARG A 18 1.67 8.23 -0.80
N LEU A 19 0.54 8.89 -0.51
CA LEU A 19 0.13 10.13 -1.17
C LEU A 19 1.19 11.22 -0.98
N GLN A 20 1.63 11.47 0.27
CA GLN A 20 2.68 12.44 0.59
C GLN A 20 3.98 12.12 -0.16
N SER A 21 4.39 10.84 -0.16
CA SER A 21 5.59 10.40 -0.87
C SER A 21 5.50 10.65 -2.37
N GLU A 22 4.34 10.42 -2.99
CA GLU A 22 4.13 10.69 -4.42
C GLU A 22 4.14 12.20 -4.73
N TYR A 23 3.55 13.03 -3.86
CA TYR A 23 3.60 14.49 -4.02
C TYR A 23 5.05 15.00 -4.11
N TYR A 24 5.89 14.64 -3.13
CA TYR A 24 7.28 15.10 -3.11
C TYR A 24 8.13 14.47 -4.22
N HIS A 25 7.85 13.23 -4.60
CA HIS A 25 8.55 12.58 -5.72
C HIS A 25 8.23 13.24 -7.07
N THR A 26 6.98 13.67 -7.26
CA THR A 26 6.50 14.21 -8.55
C THR A 26 6.65 15.72 -8.66
N LEU A 27 6.86 16.44 -7.56
CA LEU A 27 7.10 17.89 -7.54
C LEU A 27 8.21 18.35 -8.51
N PRO A 28 9.41 17.73 -8.57
CA PRO A 28 10.42 18.12 -9.55
C PRO A 28 10.10 17.64 -10.98
N LEU A 29 9.34 16.54 -11.12
CA LEU A 29 9.05 15.91 -12.41
C LEU A 29 7.87 16.56 -13.15
N GLN A 30 7.03 17.27 -12.42
CA GLN A 30 5.92 18.01 -12.99
C GLN A 30 4.95 17.11 -13.80
N ASN A 31 4.68 15.89 -13.34
CA ASN A 31 3.90 14.88 -14.09
C ASN A 31 2.67 14.30 -13.37
N CYS A 32 2.30 14.80 -12.18
CA CYS A 32 1.11 14.36 -11.46
C CYS A 32 0.01 15.42 -11.55
N VAL A 33 -1.18 15.06 -12.07
CA VAL A 33 -2.31 16.01 -12.20
C VAL A 33 -2.90 16.34 -10.83
N GLY A 34 -3.21 15.32 -10.02
CA GLY A 34 -3.76 15.51 -8.67
C GLY A 34 -2.81 16.26 -7.72
N CYS A 35 -1.51 15.99 -7.81
CA CYS A 35 -0.49 16.58 -6.94
C CYS A 35 -0.19 18.05 -7.26
N LYS A 36 -0.59 18.53 -8.46
CA LYS A 36 -0.36 19.91 -8.91
C LYS A 36 -1.56 20.83 -8.73
N ALA A 37 -2.61 20.35 -8.07
CA ALA A 37 -3.78 21.17 -7.85
C ALA A 37 -3.42 22.49 -7.13
N ASN A 38 -2.39 22.48 -6.28
CA ASN A 38 -1.95 23.65 -5.51
C ASN A 38 -0.43 23.69 -5.25
N THR A 39 0.02 24.70 -4.50
CA THR A 39 1.44 24.99 -4.21
C THR A 39 2.02 24.21 -3.03
N SER A 40 1.19 23.55 -2.24
CA SER A 40 1.61 22.75 -1.08
C SER A 40 0.97 21.36 -1.11
N PHE A 41 1.55 20.41 -0.36
CA PHE A 41 0.99 19.08 -0.17
C PHE A 41 -0.40 19.18 0.48
N VAL A 42 -0.53 19.99 1.54
CA VAL A 42 -1.77 20.19 2.29
C VAL A 42 -2.91 20.70 1.40
N ASP A 43 -2.65 21.73 0.58
CA ASP A 43 -3.66 22.31 -0.29
C ASP A 43 -4.04 21.35 -1.42
N SER A 44 -3.05 20.64 -1.99
CA SER A 44 -3.30 19.65 -3.05
C SER A 44 -4.11 18.48 -2.49
N PHE A 45 -3.75 18.00 -1.30
CA PHE A 45 -4.48 16.94 -0.60
C PHE A 45 -5.92 17.37 -0.30
N ALA A 46 -6.13 18.54 0.31
CA ALA A 46 -7.46 19.05 0.63
C ALA A 46 -8.35 19.20 -0.62
N PHE A 47 -7.81 19.72 -1.72
CA PHE A 47 -8.53 19.80 -2.99
C PHE A 47 -8.97 18.43 -3.50
N ASN A 48 -8.08 17.44 -3.52
CA ASN A 48 -8.42 16.10 -4.00
C ASN A 48 -9.43 15.39 -3.08
N VAL A 49 -9.35 15.61 -1.76
CA VAL A 49 -10.37 15.10 -0.83
C VAL A 49 -11.75 15.68 -1.14
N GLN A 50 -11.84 16.96 -1.49
CA GLN A 50 -13.11 17.57 -1.93
C GLN A 50 -13.65 16.92 -3.21
N LEU A 51 -12.79 16.53 -4.15
CA LEU A 51 -13.21 15.80 -5.36
C LEU A 51 -13.82 14.43 -5.02
N LEU A 52 -13.22 13.70 -4.07
CA LEU A 52 -13.74 12.41 -3.61
C LEU A 52 -15.09 12.51 -2.91
N GLN A 53 -15.39 13.66 -2.30
CA GLN A 53 -16.65 13.89 -1.60
C GLN A 53 -17.81 14.28 -2.54
N ARG A 54 -17.56 14.45 -3.84
CA ARG A 54 -18.62 14.76 -4.83
C ARG A 54 -19.56 13.58 -5.05
N SER A 55 -20.69 13.86 -5.71
CA SER A 55 -21.65 12.85 -6.14
C SER A 55 -21.92 12.99 -7.66
N PRO A 56 -21.37 12.10 -8.51
CA PRO A 56 -20.51 10.97 -8.16
C PRO A 56 -19.10 11.40 -7.69
N PRO A 57 -18.37 10.56 -6.92
CA PRO A 57 -16.99 10.85 -6.53
C PRO A 57 -16.08 11.04 -7.73
N GLU A 58 -15.27 12.10 -7.73
CA GLU A 58 -14.21 12.31 -8.70
C GLU A 58 -12.88 11.82 -8.11
N VAL A 59 -12.39 10.68 -8.61
CA VAL A 59 -11.16 10.04 -8.11
C VAL A 59 -10.00 10.43 -9.01
N SER A 60 -9.05 11.20 -8.47
CA SER A 60 -7.82 11.54 -9.20
C SER A 60 -6.89 10.32 -9.31
N ASP A 61 -5.95 10.36 -10.25
CA ASP A 61 -4.93 9.32 -10.40
C ASP A 61 -4.11 9.12 -9.11
N TRP A 62 -3.90 10.21 -8.37
CA TRP A 62 -3.21 10.23 -7.10
C TRP A 62 -3.93 9.37 -6.05
N PHE A 63 -5.26 9.49 -5.92
CA PHE A 63 -6.01 8.66 -4.97
C PHE A 63 -6.30 7.26 -5.49
N TRP A 64 -6.54 7.12 -6.80
CA TRP A 64 -6.82 5.83 -7.43
C TRP A 64 -5.71 4.80 -7.15
N LYS A 65 -4.44 5.22 -7.15
CA LYS A 65 -3.29 4.35 -6.82
C LYS A 65 -3.29 3.82 -5.39
N SER A 66 -4.01 4.47 -4.47
CA SER A 66 -4.19 4.02 -3.07
C SER A 66 -5.38 3.07 -2.88
N TYR A 67 -6.21 2.83 -3.91
CA TYR A 67 -7.36 1.93 -3.81
C TYR A 67 -6.93 0.46 -4.01
N TYR A 68 -6.04 -0.01 -3.13
CA TYR A 68 -5.36 -1.30 -3.26
C TYR A 68 -6.31 -2.47 -3.42
N ALA A 69 -7.41 -2.50 -2.66
CA ALA A 69 -8.39 -3.57 -2.69
C ALA A 69 -8.89 -3.83 -4.12
N ARG A 70 -9.26 -2.76 -4.83
CA ARG A 70 -9.82 -2.83 -6.18
C ARG A 70 -8.81 -3.34 -7.19
N HIS A 71 -7.56 -2.87 -7.09
CA HIS A 71 -6.48 -3.35 -7.96
C HIS A 71 -6.22 -4.83 -7.74
N ILE A 72 -6.10 -5.25 -6.48
CA ILE A 72 -5.81 -6.64 -6.14
C ILE A 72 -6.95 -7.56 -6.58
N GLU A 73 -8.22 -7.16 -6.38
CA GLU A 73 -9.37 -7.92 -6.87
C GLU A 73 -9.32 -8.14 -8.38
N ALA A 74 -9.07 -7.09 -9.17
CA ALA A 74 -8.94 -7.22 -10.62
C ALA A 74 -7.80 -8.16 -11.04
N TRP A 75 -6.69 -8.18 -10.30
CA TRP A 75 -5.60 -9.13 -10.55
C TRP A 75 -5.97 -10.57 -10.14
N LEU A 76 -6.69 -10.76 -9.05
CA LEU A 76 -7.15 -12.07 -8.57
C LEU A 76 -8.22 -12.70 -9.48
N GLU A 77 -8.92 -11.90 -10.30
CA GLU A 77 -9.81 -12.43 -11.34
C GLU A 77 -9.05 -13.16 -12.46
N GLN A 78 -7.76 -12.84 -12.65
CA GLN A 78 -6.94 -13.35 -13.75
C GLN A 78 -5.86 -14.34 -13.30
N HIS A 79 -5.59 -14.41 -11.99
CA HIS A 79 -4.51 -15.22 -11.44
C HIS A 79 -4.89 -15.85 -10.10
N ASP A 80 -4.46 -17.10 -9.90
CA ASP A 80 -4.62 -17.79 -8.62
C ASP A 80 -3.89 -17.04 -7.49
N ALA A 81 -4.54 -16.95 -6.33
CA ALA A 81 -4.01 -16.24 -5.18
C ALA A 81 -2.65 -16.79 -4.70
N SER A 82 -2.40 -18.10 -4.86
CA SER A 82 -1.11 -18.75 -4.56
C SER A 82 0.10 -18.18 -5.30
N ARG A 83 -0.14 -17.38 -6.34
CA ARG A 83 0.89 -16.69 -7.11
C ARG A 83 1.21 -15.30 -6.60
N PHE A 84 0.58 -14.88 -5.50
CA PHE A 84 0.81 -13.58 -4.89
C PHE A 84 1.59 -13.70 -3.59
N ILE A 85 2.51 -12.76 -3.40
CA ILE A 85 3.04 -12.37 -2.09
C ILE A 85 2.64 -10.92 -1.86
N MET A 86 1.92 -10.64 -0.77
CA MET A 86 1.41 -9.31 -0.45
C MET A 86 2.01 -8.87 0.87
N VAL A 87 2.70 -7.73 0.89
CA VAL A 87 3.54 -7.33 2.02
C VAL A 87 3.35 -5.84 2.36
N PRO A 88 3.07 -5.50 3.62
CA PRO A 88 3.15 -4.13 4.10
C PRO A 88 4.57 -3.61 3.96
N TYR A 89 4.71 -2.36 3.54
CA TYR A 89 5.99 -1.76 3.20
C TYR A 89 7.00 -1.86 4.35
N LYS A 90 6.57 -1.66 5.60
CA LYS A 90 7.45 -1.75 6.77
C LYS A 90 7.92 -3.16 7.09
N GLU A 91 7.18 -4.20 6.71
CA GLU A 91 7.67 -5.59 6.82
C GLU A 91 8.92 -5.79 5.95
N TYR A 92 8.96 -5.15 4.77
CA TYR A 92 10.13 -5.16 3.91
C TYR A 92 11.25 -4.26 4.46
N VAL A 93 10.96 -3.01 4.84
CA VAL A 93 12.02 -2.02 5.11
C VAL A 93 12.56 -1.99 6.54
N SER A 94 11.78 -2.34 7.56
CA SER A 94 12.14 -2.02 8.94
C SER A 94 11.81 -3.06 10.01
N ILE A 95 10.82 -3.93 9.81
CA ILE A 95 10.40 -4.88 10.85
C ILE A 95 11.34 -6.07 10.92
N ASP A 96 11.48 -6.84 9.84
CA ASP A 96 12.40 -7.98 9.76
C ASP A 96 12.84 -8.27 8.31
N PRO A 97 13.74 -7.43 7.74
CA PRO A 97 14.22 -7.62 6.37
C PRO A 97 14.83 -9.00 6.10
N PRO A 98 15.62 -9.60 7.01
CA PRO A 98 16.12 -10.96 6.84
C PRO A 98 15.00 -12.02 6.72
N ALA A 99 14.00 -12.00 7.63
CA ALA A 99 12.92 -12.98 7.58
C ALA A 99 12.05 -12.81 6.33
N PHE A 100 11.77 -11.56 5.92
CA PHE A 100 11.08 -11.29 4.67
C PHE A 100 11.89 -11.83 3.46
N SER A 101 13.21 -11.59 3.44
CA SER A 101 14.08 -12.06 2.38
C SER A 101 14.06 -13.57 2.23
N GLU A 102 14.20 -14.30 3.34
CA GLU A 102 14.15 -15.76 3.36
C GLU A 102 12.81 -16.29 2.84
N GLN A 103 11.69 -15.73 3.31
CA GLN A 103 10.35 -16.09 2.84
C GLN A 103 10.16 -15.82 1.34
N LEU A 104 10.65 -14.67 0.85
CA LEU A 104 10.55 -14.33 -0.57
C LEU A 104 11.36 -15.31 -1.42
N LEU A 105 12.60 -15.63 -1.02
CA LEU A 105 13.47 -16.56 -1.75
C LEU A 105 12.89 -17.97 -1.77
N GLN A 106 12.36 -18.44 -0.64
CA GLN A 106 11.66 -19.72 -0.54
C GLN A 106 10.42 -19.74 -1.43
N TRP A 107 9.57 -18.70 -1.34
CA TRP A 107 8.37 -18.59 -2.16
C TRP A 107 8.70 -18.53 -3.65
N MET A 108 9.79 -17.87 -4.05
CA MET A 108 10.26 -17.81 -5.43
C MET A 108 10.88 -19.12 -5.93
N ASP A 109 11.27 -20.04 -5.03
CA ASP A 109 12.13 -21.20 -5.33
C ASP A 109 13.46 -20.73 -5.95
N PHE A 110 14.10 -19.75 -5.28
CA PHE A 110 15.33 -19.12 -5.75
C PHE A 110 16.47 -19.35 -4.77
N GLY A 111 17.47 -20.14 -5.18
CA GLY A 111 18.63 -20.52 -4.36
C GLY A 111 19.68 -19.41 -4.20
N ALA A 112 19.28 -18.25 -3.68
CA ALA A 112 20.18 -17.18 -3.28
C ALA A 112 20.27 -17.07 -1.76
N ALA A 113 21.26 -16.33 -1.26
CA ALA A 113 21.35 -16.01 0.16
C ALA A 113 20.38 -14.85 0.50
N PRO A 114 19.71 -14.88 1.67
CA PRO A 114 18.86 -13.77 2.09
C PRO A 114 19.69 -12.51 2.32
N TRP A 115 19.14 -11.36 1.94
CA TRP A 115 19.73 -10.06 2.27
C TRP A 115 19.40 -9.70 3.72
N LYS A 116 20.31 -8.97 4.37
CA LYS A 116 20.17 -8.59 5.78
C LYS A 116 19.49 -7.24 5.99
N GLU A 117 19.58 -6.38 4.99
CA GLU A 117 19.13 -5.00 5.05
C GLU A 117 18.32 -4.71 3.79
N ALA A 118 17.17 -4.09 3.94
CA ALA A 118 16.43 -3.55 2.81
C ALA A 118 17.14 -2.30 2.27
N SER A 119 16.89 -1.96 1.01
CA SER A 119 17.22 -0.62 0.52
C SER A 119 16.53 0.41 1.43
N HIS A 120 17.26 1.46 1.80
CA HIS A 120 16.79 2.47 2.76
C HIS A 120 15.35 2.90 2.49
N GLU A 121 14.61 3.22 3.54
CA GLU A 121 13.37 3.98 3.41
C GLU A 121 13.66 5.21 2.54
N ASN A 122 12.71 5.66 1.71
CA ASN A 122 12.90 6.84 0.86
C ASN A 122 13.09 8.10 1.73
N GLU A 123 14.30 8.24 2.27
CA GLU A 123 14.86 9.34 3.04
C GLU A 123 15.26 10.42 2.04
N HIS A 124 14.27 10.96 1.33
CA HIS A 124 14.45 12.26 0.71
C HIS A 124 14.53 13.26 1.87
N THR A 125 15.74 13.74 2.15
CA THR A 125 16.13 14.60 3.30
C THR A 125 15.42 15.96 3.35
N ILE A 126 14.47 16.22 2.47
CA ILE A 126 13.76 17.50 2.32
C ILE A 126 12.25 17.25 2.15
N LYS A 127 11.62 16.51 3.07
CA LYS A 127 10.16 16.53 3.21
C LYS A 127 9.79 16.66 4.70
N PRO A 128 8.80 17.49 5.05
CA PRO A 128 8.26 17.57 6.40
C PRO A 128 7.67 16.23 6.86
N LEU A 129 7.52 16.05 8.17
CA LEU A 129 6.83 14.87 8.69
C LEU A 129 5.34 14.96 8.35
N LEU A 130 4.71 13.83 8.03
CA LEU A 130 3.28 13.80 7.73
C LEU A 130 2.43 14.37 8.88
N ALA A 131 2.82 14.12 10.13
CA ALA A 131 2.14 14.64 11.31
C ALA A 131 2.26 16.16 11.48
N GLU A 132 3.27 16.80 10.88
CA GLU A 132 3.45 18.26 10.91
C GLU A 132 2.57 18.95 9.86
N GLU A 133 2.42 18.36 8.67
CA GLU A 133 1.61 18.92 7.58
C GLU A 133 0.12 18.57 7.69
N LEU A 134 -0.18 17.33 8.09
CA LEU A 134 -1.53 16.80 8.24
C LEU A 134 -1.69 16.15 9.63
N PRO A 135 -1.75 16.97 10.69
CA PRO A 135 -1.93 16.47 12.04
C PRO A 135 -3.24 15.67 12.18
N ALA A 136 -3.27 14.74 13.12
CA ALA A 136 -4.48 14.00 13.45
C ALA A 136 -5.63 14.97 13.79
N GLY A 137 -6.83 14.70 13.26
CA GLY A 137 -8.00 15.57 13.44
C GLY A 137 -8.07 16.77 12.51
N ALA A 138 -7.09 17.00 11.63
CA ALA A 138 -7.26 17.97 10.54
C ALA A 138 -8.49 17.58 9.69
N ALA A 139 -9.29 18.58 9.27
CA ALA A 139 -10.57 18.32 8.62
C ALA A 139 -10.43 17.52 7.31
N SER A 140 -9.43 17.86 6.47
CA SER A 140 -9.13 17.13 5.23
C SER A 140 -8.67 15.69 5.50
N ARG A 141 -7.87 15.48 6.55
CA ARG A 141 -7.42 14.14 6.97
C ARG A 141 -8.59 13.29 7.47
N THR A 142 -9.44 13.85 8.33
CA THR A 142 -10.64 13.18 8.84
C THR A 142 -11.58 12.79 7.70
N ALA A 143 -11.78 13.70 6.75
CA ALA A 143 -12.58 13.44 5.56
C ALA A 143 -11.99 12.33 4.67
N PHE A 144 -10.66 12.30 4.51
CA PHE A 144 -9.97 11.23 3.81
C PHE A 144 -10.13 9.87 4.51
N GLU A 145 -9.86 9.82 5.81
CA GLU A 145 -10.00 8.60 6.62
C GLU A 145 -11.43 8.05 6.53
N ALA A 146 -12.44 8.91 6.58
CA ALA A 146 -13.84 8.50 6.40
C ALA A 146 -14.14 7.91 5.00
N VAL A 147 -13.53 8.45 3.95
CA VAL A 147 -13.68 7.92 2.57
C VAL A 147 -12.90 6.62 2.37
N MET A 148 -11.73 6.49 3.01
CA MET A 148 -10.86 5.31 2.86
C MET A 148 -11.26 4.15 3.74
N ALA A 149 -11.92 4.37 4.89
CA ALA A 149 -12.27 3.29 5.81
C ALA A 149 -13.01 2.11 5.13
N PRO A 150 -14.02 2.32 4.25
CA PRO A 150 -14.62 1.20 3.51
C PRO A 150 -13.67 0.49 2.54
N GLU A 151 -12.70 1.21 1.95
CA GLU A 151 -11.67 0.61 1.08
C GLU A 151 -10.63 -0.17 1.89
N GLU A 152 -10.32 0.25 3.11
CA GLU A 152 -9.47 -0.49 4.05
C GLU A 152 -10.16 -1.77 4.52
N ASP A 153 -11.44 -1.69 4.90
CA ASP A 153 -12.26 -2.87 5.22
C ASP A 153 -12.29 -3.85 4.05
N ARG A 154 -12.50 -3.34 2.84
CA ARG A 154 -12.46 -4.14 1.61
C ARG A 154 -11.09 -4.78 1.41
N LEU A 155 -10.00 -4.03 1.61
CA LEU A 155 -8.63 -4.53 1.47
C LEU A 155 -8.37 -5.70 2.43
N VAL A 156 -8.76 -5.56 3.70
CA VAL A 156 -8.65 -6.65 4.70
C VAL A 156 -9.40 -7.89 4.23
N GLY A 157 -10.64 -7.74 3.75
CA GLY A 157 -11.42 -8.85 3.21
C GLY A 157 -10.78 -9.49 1.96
N VAL A 158 -10.17 -8.69 1.09
CA VAL A 158 -9.44 -9.18 -0.10
C VAL A 158 -8.21 -9.97 0.31
N LEU A 159 -7.41 -9.46 1.24
CA LEU A 159 -6.22 -10.11 1.77
C LEU A 159 -6.58 -11.43 2.46
N ALA A 160 -7.66 -11.46 3.24
CA ALA A 160 -8.15 -12.67 3.88
C ALA A 160 -8.58 -13.74 2.87
N ARG A 161 -9.31 -13.35 1.81
CA ARG A 161 -9.67 -14.27 0.72
C ARG A 161 -8.44 -14.76 -0.05
N ALA A 162 -7.51 -13.87 -0.37
CA ALA A 162 -6.29 -14.22 -1.07
C ALA A 162 -5.43 -15.19 -0.24
N HIS A 163 -5.29 -14.93 1.06
CA HIS A 163 -4.58 -15.81 1.98
C HIS A 163 -5.20 -17.22 2.01
N ARG A 164 -6.54 -17.31 2.07
CA ARG A 164 -7.26 -18.60 1.93
C ARG A 164 -7.03 -19.30 0.59
N GLY A 165 -6.73 -18.53 -0.45
CA GLY A 165 -6.37 -19.04 -1.78
C GLY A 165 -4.88 -19.37 -1.94
N GLY A 166 -4.10 -19.28 -0.85
CA GLY A 166 -2.67 -19.58 -0.82
C GLY A 166 -1.73 -18.40 -1.05
N ALA A 167 -2.23 -17.17 -1.12
CA ALA A 167 -1.35 -15.99 -1.16
C ALA A 167 -0.50 -15.92 0.11
N VAL A 168 0.77 -15.53 -0.03
CA VAL A 168 1.70 -15.40 1.10
C VAL A 168 1.59 -13.99 1.68
N LEU A 169 1.42 -13.89 2.99
CA LEU A 169 1.42 -12.65 3.77
C LEU A 169 2.64 -12.64 4.71
N PRO A 170 3.80 -12.08 4.31
CA PRO A 170 5.00 -12.17 5.12
C PRO A 170 4.85 -11.52 6.51
N GLY A 171 5.39 -12.18 7.53
CA GLY A 171 5.32 -11.71 8.92
C GLY A 171 3.93 -11.84 9.56
N TYR A 172 2.93 -12.37 8.84
CA TYR A 172 1.63 -12.73 9.38
C TYR A 172 1.69 -14.10 10.05
N SER A 173 1.29 -14.19 11.31
CA SER A 173 1.31 -15.43 12.11
C SER A 173 -0.08 -15.85 12.63
N GLY A 174 -1.14 -15.14 12.21
CA GLY A 174 -2.50 -15.45 12.60
C GLY A 174 -3.11 -16.61 11.79
N PRO A 175 -4.33 -17.06 12.14
CA PRO A 175 -5.07 -18.07 11.38
C PRO A 175 -5.32 -17.64 9.93
N GLU A 176 -5.46 -18.64 9.06
CA GLU A 176 -5.71 -18.43 7.64
C GLU A 176 -7.00 -17.64 7.40
N GLY A 177 -6.86 -16.49 6.74
CA GLY A 177 -7.99 -15.60 6.44
C GLY A 177 -8.68 -14.95 7.64
N ASP A 178 -8.06 -14.87 8.81
CA ASP A 178 -8.56 -14.10 9.96
C ASP A 178 -8.43 -12.59 9.68
N GLU A 179 -9.56 -11.96 9.36
CA GLU A 179 -9.63 -10.55 8.99
C GLU A 179 -9.18 -9.61 10.11
N LEU A 180 -9.45 -9.95 11.39
CA LEU A 180 -9.06 -9.12 12.52
C LEU A 180 -7.54 -9.10 12.68
N GLN A 181 -6.89 -10.26 12.59
CA GLN A 181 -5.44 -10.34 12.69
C GLN A 181 -4.74 -9.79 11.45
N ILE A 182 -5.33 -9.94 10.26
CA ILE A 182 -4.81 -9.32 9.03
C ILE A 182 -4.87 -7.79 9.14
N ARG A 183 -5.93 -7.21 9.69
CA ARG A 183 -5.98 -5.77 9.97
C ARG A 183 -4.84 -5.34 10.88
N ALA A 184 -4.66 -6.01 12.01
CA ALA A 184 -3.59 -5.68 12.96
C ALA A 184 -2.19 -5.80 12.33
N TRP A 185 -1.98 -6.82 11.49
CA TRP A 185 -0.76 -7.00 10.70
C TRP A 185 -0.53 -5.86 9.71
N LEU A 186 -1.59 -5.45 9.00
CA LEU A 186 -1.54 -4.37 8.02
C LEU A 186 -1.23 -3.02 8.69
N GLU A 187 -1.92 -2.69 9.78
CA GLU A 187 -1.74 -1.46 10.56
C GLU A 187 -0.35 -1.37 11.20
N ARG A 188 0.22 -2.51 11.65
CA ARG A 188 1.61 -2.57 12.14
C ARG A 188 2.62 -2.26 11.03
N GLY A 189 2.34 -2.75 9.83
CA GLY A 189 3.22 -2.66 8.67
C GLY A 189 3.03 -1.41 7.80
N TRP A 190 2.06 -0.56 8.15
CA TRP A 190 1.75 0.72 7.53
C TRP A 190 2.60 1.85 8.09
#